data_AF-A0A524LU95-F1
#
_entry.id   AF-A0A524LU95-F1
#
_cell.length_a   1.000
_cell.length_b   1.000
_cell.length_c   1.000
_cell.angle_alpha   90.00
_cell.angle_beta   90.00
_cell.angle_gamma   90.00
#
_symmetry.space_group_name_H-M   'P 1'
#
loop_
_entity.id
_entity.type
_entity.pdbx_description
1 polymer ?
#
loop_
_entity_poly.entity_id
_entity_poly.type
_entity_poly.pdbx_seq_one_letter_code
_entity_poly.pdbx_strand_id
1 'polypeptide(L)'
;LERTPEKLKVLAKAGVVDAGGQGFVHLLEGISQFIESGKIEYILDREIDKMEEIKHVKMAEFEITFRFCTEGLVEAEKIDRKNIRDALHGLGDSLIVAGSTRKVRVHIHTNSPDQCFQILEKHGTITRRKVDDMIRQNETDLGRTDRGKIALVVDSTCDIPPEDFSNAPISFVPVWVYFGNTGYVDRVTLTSDQFYQKIQTDKNHPTTSQPSSADFMKVFSDLMPRYERIICLTLSKNHSGTYQAALTAKRILKSDNIEVMESKNTSAGFGLVARQALKNIQENKTFEQVLEGIKISSEKVRTMVYLDTVNFLIRGGRVSKVKGMMANLLHLRPVLDFANGEILTMGKVRNETAGIEAILNELKSILKIFPNVRIAIVHANAPGKAEKVSEEIFKRFNYKAEYIMSATPALGVHVGPGAIGVAVLPS
;
A
#
# COMPACT_ATOMS: atom_id res chain seq x y z
N LEU A 1 -21.29 -36.25 -2.61
CA LEU A 1 -21.12 -34.98 -1.89
C LEU A 1 -21.63 -35.05 -0.45
N GLU A 2 -22.83 -35.56 -0.23
CA GLU A 2 -23.49 -35.68 1.09
C GLU A 2 -22.66 -36.33 2.21
N ARG A 3 -21.70 -37.20 1.86
CA ARG A 3 -20.82 -37.87 2.83
C ARG A 3 -19.57 -37.08 3.22
N THR A 4 -19.35 -35.89 2.66
CA THR A 4 -18.17 -35.07 3.02
C THR A 4 -18.17 -34.56 4.46
N PRO A 5 -19.32 -34.27 5.12
CA PRO A 5 -19.33 -33.95 6.55
C PRO A 5 -18.78 -35.08 7.42
N GLU A 6 -18.97 -36.35 7.02
CA GLU A 6 -18.44 -37.53 7.74
C GLU A 6 -16.91 -37.66 7.68
N LYS A 7 -16.27 -36.99 6.71
CA LYS A 7 -14.84 -37.15 6.43
C LYS A 7 -13.95 -36.18 7.19
N LEU A 8 -14.51 -35.05 7.66
CA LEU A 8 -13.78 -34.03 8.41
C LEU A 8 -14.64 -33.49 9.54
N LYS A 9 -14.13 -33.55 10.77
CA LYS A 9 -14.84 -33.07 11.98
C LYS A 9 -15.31 -31.62 11.87
N VAL A 10 -14.58 -30.77 11.13
CA VAL A 10 -14.93 -29.36 10.93
C VAL A 10 -16.20 -29.19 10.07
N LEU A 11 -16.36 -30.01 9.03
CA LEU A 11 -17.53 -30.00 8.15
C LEU A 11 -18.76 -30.57 8.87
N ALA A 12 -18.58 -31.65 9.64
CA ALA A 12 -19.62 -32.19 10.52
C ALA A 12 -20.12 -31.16 11.54
N LYS A 13 -19.19 -30.42 12.19
CA LYS A 13 -19.52 -29.41 13.20
C LYS A 13 -20.25 -28.20 12.60
N ALA A 14 -19.90 -27.83 11.38
CA ALA A 14 -20.51 -26.71 10.67
C ALA A 14 -21.82 -27.09 9.93
N GLY A 15 -22.12 -28.39 9.78
CA GLY A 15 -23.31 -28.87 9.07
C GLY A 15 -23.28 -28.61 7.56
N VAL A 16 -22.09 -28.40 6.99
CA VAL A 16 -21.90 -28.04 5.57
C VAL A 16 -21.14 -29.13 4.82
N VAL A 17 -21.39 -29.23 3.51
CA VAL A 17 -20.65 -30.10 2.60
C VAL A 17 -19.34 -29.46 2.15
N ASP A 18 -18.43 -30.25 1.57
CA ASP A 18 -17.18 -29.74 1.03
C ASP A 18 -17.43 -28.79 -0.15
N ALA A 19 -16.97 -27.54 -0.03
CA ALA A 19 -17.21 -26.51 -1.04
C ALA A 19 -16.57 -26.86 -2.41
N GLY A 20 -15.41 -27.53 -2.40
CA GLY A 20 -14.76 -28.01 -3.63
C GLY A 20 -15.58 -29.11 -4.32
N GLY A 21 -16.08 -30.07 -3.54
CA GLY A 21 -16.99 -31.11 -4.00
C GLY A 21 -18.32 -30.57 -4.52
N GLN A 22 -18.90 -29.57 -3.85
CA GLN A 22 -20.12 -28.90 -4.28
C GLN A 22 -19.91 -28.13 -5.59
N GLY A 23 -18.80 -27.40 -5.72
CA GLY A 23 -18.43 -26.74 -6.97
C GLY A 23 -18.26 -27.72 -8.14
N PHE A 24 -17.68 -28.90 -7.89
CA PHE A 24 -17.56 -29.94 -8.91
C PHE A 24 -18.91 -30.53 -9.32
N VAL A 25 -19.83 -30.73 -8.37
CA VAL A 25 -21.20 -31.15 -8.68
C VAL A 25 -21.90 -30.11 -9.55
N HIS A 26 -21.85 -28.82 -9.19
CA HIS A 26 -22.44 -27.75 -10.00
C HIS A 26 -21.85 -27.63 -11.40
N LEU A 27 -20.54 -27.86 -11.54
CA LEU A 27 -19.91 -27.91 -12.86
C LEU A 27 -20.49 -29.05 -13.71
N LEU A 28 -20.64 -30.25 -13.12
CA LEU A 28 -21.22 -31.40 -13.81
C LEU A 28 -22.71 -31.20 -14.13
N GLU A 29 -23.47 -30.59 -13.21
CA GLU A 29 -24.87 -30.22 -13.43
C GLU A 29 -25.00 -29.25 -14.61
N GLY A 30 -24.16 -28.22 -14.67
CA GLY A 30 -24.14 -27.27 -15.79
C GLY A 30 -23.78 -27.95 -17.12
N ILE A 31 -22.83 -28.89 -17.11
CA ILE A 31 -22.49 -29.70 -18.30
C ILE A 31 -23.67 -30.58 -18.72
N SER A 32 -24.31 -31.29 -17.78
CA SER A 32 -25.46 -32.15 -18.06
C SER A 32 -26.63 -31.34 -18.63
N GLN A 33 -26.95 -30.20 -18.00
CA GLN A 33 -28.00 -29.30 -18.41
C GLN A 33 -27.74 -28.75 -19.82
N PHE A 34 -26.49 -28.42 -20.16
CA PHE A 34 -26.14 -28.00 -21.51
C PHE A 34 -26.30 -29.14 -22.53
N ILE A 35 -25.88 -30.36 -22.19
CA ILE A 35 -26.04 -31.54 -23.05
C ILE A 35 -27.52 -31.84 -23.33
N GLU A 36 -28.37 -31.73 -22.31
CA GLU A 36 -29.81 -32.02 -22.42
C GLU A 36 -30.60 -30.90 -23.12
N SER A 37 -30.29 -29.64 -22.83
CA SER A 37 -31.07 -28.50 -23.32
C SER A 37 -30.50 -27.83 -24.57
N GLY A 38 -29.22 -28.03 -24.87
CA GLY A 38 -28.48 -27.38 -25.95
C GLY A 38 -28.32 -25.86 -25.78
N LYS A 39 -28.70 -25.30 -24.64
CA LYS A 39 -28.69 -23.85 -24.36
C LYS A 39 -27.76 -23.54 -23.19
N ILE A 40 -26.97 -22.50 -23.33
CA ILE A 40 -26.27 -21.87 -22.20
C ILE A 40 -27.24 -20.83 -21.65
N GLU A 41 -27.97 -21.16 -20.59
CA GLU A 41 -28.70 -20.14 -19.84
C GLU A 41 -27.69 -19.23 -19.14
N TYR A 42 -27.59 -17.99 -19.58
CA TYR A 42 -26.88 -16.96 -18.84
C TYR A 42 -27.68 -16.68 -17.57
N ILE A 43 -27.18 -17.17 -16.42
CA ILE A 43 -27.65 -16.79 -15.09
C ILE A 43 -27.18 -15.35 -14.84
N LEU A 44 -27.79 -14.37 -15.50
CA LEU A 44 -27.54 -12.95 -15.23
C LEU A 44 -28.72 -12.25 -14.55
N ASP A 45 -29.89 -12.91 -14.46
CA ASP A 45 -31.11 -12.30 -13.91
C ASP A 45 -31.96 -13.27 -13.07
N ARG A 46 -31.35 -14.25 -12.36
CA ARG A 46 -32.03 -14.69 -11.14
C ARG A 46 -31.81 -13.58 -10.13
N GLU A 47 -32.87 -12.85 -9.85
CA GLU A 47 -33.00 -12.04 -8.64
C GLU A 47 -32.29 -12.81 -7.51
N ILE A 48 -31.30 -12.15 -6.89
CA ILE A 48 -30.66 -12.59 -5.65
C ILE A 48 -31.71 -12.41 -4.54
N ASP A 49 -32.92 -12.91 -4.75
CA ASP A 49 -34.03 -12.79 -3.83
C ASP A 49 -33.99 -14.01 -2.94
N LYS A 50 -33.61 -13.70 -1.69
CA LYS A 50 -33.46 -14.62 -0.57
C LYS A 50 -32.37 -15.66 -0.81
N MET A 51 -31.11 -15.20 -0.71
CA MET A 51 -30.26 -15.89 0.26
C MET A 51 -31.07 -15.88 1.56
N GLU A 52 -31.66 -17.02 1.93
CA GLU A 52 -32.01 -17.24 3.33
C GLU A 52 -30.79 -16.76 4.12
N GLU A 53 -31.01 -15.91 5.12
CA GLU A 53 -29.96 -15.57 6.08
C GLU A 53 -29.25 -16.88 6.39
N ILE A 54 -28.02 -17.03 5.90
CA ILE A 54 -27.17 -18.12 6.32
C ILE A 54 -27.03 -17.82 7.80
N LYS A 55 -27.87 -18.47 8.63
CA LYS A 55 -27.76 -18.44 10.08
C LYS A 55 -26.28 -18.58 10.32
N HIS A 56 -25.65 -17.53 10.84
CA HIS A 56 -24.21 -17.48 11.05
C HIS A 56 -23.81 -18.81 11.69
N VAL A 57 -23.36 -19.74 10.86
CA VAL A 57 -22.69 -20.91 11.35
C VAL A 57 -21.46 -20.25 11.93
N LYS A 58 -21.34 -20.26 13.26
CA LYS A 58 -20.10 -19.89 13.92
C LYS A 58 -19.04 -20.76 13.25
N MET A 59 -18.41 -20.23 12.21
CA MET A 59 -17.23 -20.82 11.61
C MET A 59 -16.32 -21.00 12.82
N ALA A 60 -15.94 -22.25 13.07
CA ALA A 60 -15.02 -22.55 14.15
C ALA A 60 -13.89 -21.53 14.04
N GLU A 61 -13.63 -20.80 15.12
CA GLU A 61 -12.54 -19.83 15.21
C GLU A 61 -11.29 -20.51 14.64
N PHE A 62 -10.99 -20.25 13.38
CA PHE A 62 -9.76 -20.73 12.77
C PHE A 62 -8.70 -19.83 13.38
N GLU A 63 -7.84 -20.42 14.20
CA GLU A 63 -6.73 -19.71 14.78
C GLU A 63 -5.74 -19.41 13.65
N ILE A 64 -5.88 -18.23 13.03
CA ILE A 64 -5.00 -17.78 11.95
C ILE A 64 -3.62 -17.57 12.55
N THR A 65 -2.72 -18.53 12.35
CA THR A 65 -1.36 -18.50 12.91
C THR A 65 -0.43 -17.58 12.10
N PHE A 66 -0.70 -17.41 10.81
CA PHE A 66 0.06 -16.55 9.89
C PHE A 66 -0.86 -15.58 9.16
N ARG A 67 -0.48 -14.31 9.10
CA ARG A 67 -1.33 -13.21 8.62
C ARG A 67 -1.53 -13.20 7.11
N PHE A 68 -0.53 -13.56 6.31
CA PHE A 68 -0.58 -13.37 4.87
C PHE A 68 -0.61 -14.67 4.08
N CYS A 69 -1.57 -14.80 3.18
CA CYS A 69 -1.53 -15.78 2.09
C CYS A 69 -0.64 -15.23 0.97
N THR A 70 0.50 -15.88 0.75
CA THR A 70 1.54 -15.46 -0.20
C THR A 70 1.62 -16.46 -1.35
N GLU A 71 1.47 -15.98 -2.58
CA GLU A 71 1.60 -16.79 -3.78
C GLU A 71 2.62 -16.24 -4.78
N GLY A 72 3.46 -17.13 -5.30
CA GLY A 72 4.46 -16.84 -6.32
C GLY A 72 4.36 -17.79 -7.52
N LEU A 73 4.44 -17.27 -8.73
CA LEU A 73 4.60 -18.07 -9.95
C LEU A 73 6.05 -17.96 -10.42
N VAL A 74 6.78 -19.07 -10.35
CA VAL A 74 8.22 -19.14 -10.67
C VAL A 74 8.40 -19.85 -12.01
N GLU A 75 9.23 -19.29 -12.88
CA GLU A 75 9.63 -19.85 -14.17
C GLU A 75 11.16 -20.00 -14.25
N ALA A 76 11.62 -21.16 -14.71
CA ALA A 76 13.03 -21.44 -14.98
C ALA A 76 13.19 -22.54 -16.04
N GLU A 77 14.40 -22.76 -16.53
CA GLU A 77 14.68 -23.87 -17.47
C GLU A 77 14.46 -25.24 -16.83
N LYS A 78 14.83 -25.38 -15.54
CA LYS A 78 14.61 -26.58 -14.74
C LYS A 78 14.37 -26.20 -13.28
N ILE A 79 13.24 -26.63 -12.73
CA ILE A 79 12.82 -26.38 -11.35
C ILE A 79 12.80 -27.70 -10.57
N ASP A 80 13.50 -27.69 -9.43
CA ASP A 80 13.40 -28.73 -8.41
C ASP A 80 12.37 -28.33 -7.35
N ARG A 81 11.17 -28.94 -7.43
CA ARG A 81 10.07 -28.68 -6.49
C ARG A 81 10.41 -29.11 -5.07
N LYS A 82 11.29 -30.11 -4.89
CA LYS A 82 11.70 -30.57 -3.56
C LYS A 82 12.56 -29.51 -2.90
N ASN A 83 13.56 -28.98 -3.60
CA ASN A 83 14.40 -27.90 -3.08
C ASN A 83 13.60 -26.64 -2.73
N ILE A 84 12.61 -26.25 -3.54
CA ILE A 84 11.72 -25.12 -3.20
C ILE A 84 10.94 -25.40 -1.91
N ARG A 85 10.37 -26.62 -1.79
CA ARG A 85 9.61 -27.00 -0.59
C ARG A 85 10.51 -26.99 0.65
N ASP A 86 11.72 -27.53 0.54
CA ASP A 86 12.69 -27.60 1.63
C ASP A 86 13.18 -26.20 2.03
N ALA A 87 13.41 -25.31 1.06
CA ALA A 87 13.87 -23.94 1.31
C ALA A 87 12.80 -23.05 1.97
N LEU A 88 11.52 -23.31 1.71
CA LEU A 88 10.39 -22.60 2.33
C LEU A 88 9.88 -23.28 3.61
N HIS A 89 10.44 -24.44 3.95
CA HIS A 89 10.05 -25.17 5.14
C HIS A 89 10.33 -24.34 6.39
N GLY A 90 9.32 -24.18 7.25
CA GLY A 90 9.42 -23.39 8.49
C GLY A 90 9.15 -21.88 8.32
N LEU A 91 8.99 -21.37 7.10
CA LEU A 91 8.61 -19.96 6.88
C LEU A 91 7.12 -19.68 7.16
N GLY A 92 6.31 -20.73 7.25
CA GLY A 92 4.86 -20.63 7.31
C GLY A 92 4.17 -21.98 7.36
N ASP A 93 2.84 -21.97 7.24
CA ASP A 93 2.02 -23.17 7.07
C ASP A 93 1.39 -23.26 5.67
N SER A 94 0.64 -24.34 5.43
CA SER A 94 -0.14 -24.53 4.20
C SER A 94 0.67 -24.42 2.90
N LEU A 95 1.95 -24.81 2.94
CA LEU A 95 2.86 -24.74 1.79
C LEU A 95 2.45 -25.71 0.68
N ILE A 96 2.03 -25.15 -0.46
CA ILE A 96 1.73 -25.86 -1.69
C ILE A 96 2.76 -25.44 -2.75
N VAL A 97 3.41 -26.43 -3.36
CA VAL A 97 4.34 -26.26 -4.49
C VAL A 97 3.85 -27.16 -5.61
N ALA A 98 3.18 -26.57 -6.61
CA ALA A 98 2.50 -27.30 -7.68
C ALA A 98 2.87 -26.75 -9.06
N GLY A 99 3.02 -27.61 -10.05
CA GLY A 99 3.37 -27.23 -11.42
C GLY A 99 4.34 -28.19 -12.10
N SER A 100 4.89 -27.75 -13.22
CA SER A 100 5.82 -28.51 -14.07
C SER A 100 7.28 -28.26 -13.69
N THR A 101 8.21 -28.91 -14.39
CA THR A 101 9.66 -28.68 -14.24
C THR A 101 10.13 -27.32 -14.77
N ARG A 102 9.27 -26.55 -15.44
CA ARG A 102 9.61 -25.22 -15.98
C ARG A 102 8.84 -24.08 -15.34
N LYS A 103 7.69 -24.39 -14.72
CA LYS A 103 6.78 -23.40 -14.15
C LYS A 103 6.08 -23.96 -12.93
N VAL A 104 6.25 -23.31 -11.79
CA VAL A 104 5.71 -23.74 -10.50
C VAL A 104 4.96 -22.59 -9.84
N ARG A 105 3.74 -22.87 -9.37
CA ARG A 105 3.00 -22.01 -8.46
C ARG A 105 3.28 -22.46 -7.03
N VAL A 106 3.68 -21.51 -6.21
CA VAL A 106 3.90 -21.65 -4.78
C VAL A 106 2.82 -20.87 -4.06
N HIS A 107 2.24 -21.46 -3.01
CA HIS A 107 1.32 -20.83 -2.08
C HIS A 107 1.75 -21.20 -0.67
N ILE A 108 1.81 -20.23 0.23
CA ILE A 108 2.17 -20.42 1.65
C ILE A 108 1.48 -19.36 2.49
N HIS A 109 1.06 -19.70 3.70
CA HIS A 109 0.64 -18.72 4.69
C HIS A 109 1.83 -18.34 5.56
N THR A 110 2.22 -17.07 5.58
CA THR A 110 3.41 -16.59 6.29
C THR A 110 3.20 -15.18 6.86
N ASN A 111 3.99 -14.81 7.87
CA ASN A 111 4.10 -13.43 8.36
C ASN A 111 5.17 -12.63 7.62
N SER A 112 5.96 -13.28 6.75
CA SER A 112 7.08 -12.67 6.02
C SER A 112 7.00 -12.96 4.51
N PRO A 113 6.03 -12.37 3.79
CA PRO A 113 5.88 -12.55 2.34
C PRO A 113 7.14 -12.19 1.56
N ASP A 114 7.86 -11.16 2.01
CA ASP A 114 9.11 -10.70 1.41
C ASP A 114 10.20 -11.79 1.45
N GLN A 115 10.39 -12.46 2.58
CA GLN A 115 11.34 -13.57 2.71
C GLN A 115 10.95 -14.75 1.80
N CYS A 116 9.65 -15.03 1.67
CA CYS A 116 9.15 -16.05 0.75
C CYS A 116 9.59 -15.74 -0.69
N PHE A 117 9.36 -14.51 -1.15
CA PHE A 117 9.77 -14.11 -2.50
C PHE A 117 11.28 -14.10 -2.68
N GLN A 118 12.07 -13.69 -1.67
CA GLN A 118 13.53 -13.77 -1.72
C GLN A 118 14.03 -15.20 -1.91
N ILE A 119 13.42 -16.17 -1.24
CA ILE A 119 13.77 -17.58 -1.41
C ILE A 119 13.39 -18.05 -2.83
N LEU A 120 12.18 -17.72 -3.29
CA LEU A 120 11.71 -18.10 -4.62
C LEU A 120 12.58 -17.54 -5.75
N GLU A 121 13.13 -16.32 -5.60
CA GLU A 121 14.05 -15.70 -6.56
C GLU A 121 15.35 -16.50 -6.76
N LYS A 122 15.77 -17.31 -5.77
CA LYS A 122 16.94 -18.20 -5.90
C LYS A 122 16.66 -19.42 -6.77
N HIS A 123 15.40 -19.72 -7.06
CA HIS A 123 14.97 -20.92 -7.79
C HIS A 123 14.42 -20.61 -9.19
N GLY A 124 14.34 -19.34 -9.58
CA GLY A 124 13.90 -18.92 -10.91
C GLY A 124 13.39 -17.49 -10.95
N THR A 125 12.85 -17.10 -12.09
CA THR A 125 12.23 -15.79 -12.29
C THR A 125 10.79 -15.82 -11.80
N ILE A 126 10.43 -14.95 -10.86
CA ILE A 126 9.04 -14.82 -10.41
C ILE A 126 8.27 -13.95 -11.41
N THR A 127 7.31 -14.55 -12.11
CA THR A 127 6.45 -13.88 -13.10
C THR A 127 5.14 -13.37 -12.51
N ARG A 128 4.72 -13.86 -11.35
CA ARG A 128 3.54 -13.36 -10.62
C ARG A 128 3.78 -13.39 -9.11
N ARG A 129 3.45 -12.29 -8.43
CA ARG A 129 3.41 -12.18 -6.96
C ARG A 129 1.99 -11.82 -6.53
N LYS A 130 1.48 -12.47 -5.48
CA LYS A 130 0.19 -12.18 -4.85
C LYS A 130 0.36 -12.31 -3.34
N VAL A 131 -0.20 -11.36 -2.59
CA VAL A 131 -0.24 -11.39 -1.13
C VAL A 131 -1.62 -10.93 -0.69
N ASP A 132 -2.29 -11.73 0.13
CA ASP A 132 -3.60 -11.44 0.72
C ASP A 132 -3.51 -11.48 2.25
N ASP A 133 -4.12 -10.51 2.94
CA ASP A 133 -4.19 -10.48 4.41
C ASP A 133 -5.38 -11.32 4.88
N MET A 134 -5.10 -12.49 5.44
CA MET A 134 -6.11 -13.48 5.85
C MET A 134 -6.86 -13.07 7.10
N ILE A 135 -6.22 -12.33 8.03
CA ILE A 135 -6.90 -11.82 9.22
C ILE A 135 -8.00 -10.85 8.78
N ARG A 136 -7.66 -9.92 7.88
CA ARG A 136 -8.65 -8.97 7.34
C ARG A 136 -9.79 -9.67 6.59
N GLN A 137 -9.49 -10.70 5.81
CA GLN A 137 -10.53 -11.50 5.13
C GLN A 137 -11.46 -12.20 6.13
N ASN A 138 -10.91 -12.84 7.16
CA ASN A 138 -11.70 -13.55 8.16
C ASN A 138 -12.56 -12.60 9.03
N GLU A 139 -12.06 -11.41 9.36
CA GLU A 139 -12.87 -10.38 10.04
C GLU A 139 -14.08 -9.94 9.21
N THR A 140 -13.95 -9.92 7.88
CA THR A 140 -15.04 -9.60 6.95
C THR A 140 -16.07 -10.74 6.89
N ASP A 141 -15.62 -11.99 6.95
CA ASP A 141 -16.48 -13.19 6.89
C ASP A 141 -17.24 -13.47 8.21
N LEU A 142 -16.70 -13.03 9.36
CA LEU A 142 -17.29 -13.27 10.68
C LEU A 142 -18.48 -12.36 11.04
N GLY A 143 -18.93 -11.49 10.13
CA GLY A 143 -20.19 -10.75 10.30
C GLY A 143 -20.25 -9.92 11.58
N ARG A 144 -19.29 -9.02 11.79
CA ARG A 144 -19.38 -8.02 12.87
C ARG A 144 -20.71 -7.26 12.75
N THR A 145 -21.52 -7.30 13.81
CA THR A 145 -22.80 -6.60 13.89
C THR A 145 -22.64 -5.10 14.16
N ASP A 146 -21.46 -4.66 14.62
CA ASP A 146 -21.09 -3.26 14.81
C ASP A 146 -20.13 -2.78 13.70
N ARG A 147 -20.63 -1.92 12.81
CA ARG A 147 -19.76 -1.26 11.83
C ARG A 147 -18.97 -0.14 12.51
N GLY A 148 -17.69 -0.01 12.18
CA GLY A 148 -16.94 1.19 12.49
C GLY A 148 -17.53 2.40 11.75
N LYS A 149 -17.45 3.60 12.33
CA LYS A 149 -18.04 4.79 11.71
C LYS A 149 -17.32 5.20 10.42
N ILE A 150 -16.00 5.32 10.48
CA ILE A 150 -15.18 5.84 9.38
C ILE A 150 -13.90 5.01 9.26
N ALA A 151 -13.60 4.51 8.05
CA ALA A 151 -12.28 4.00 7.69
C ALA A 151 -11.52 5.01 6.83
N LEU A 152 -10.21 5.11 7.07
CA LEU A 152 -9.27 5.86 6.23
C LEU A 152 -8.53 4.88 5.31
N VAL A 153 -8.49 5.16 4.02
CA VAL A 153 -7.67 4.46 3.03
C VAL A 153 -6.64 5.45 2.52
N VAL A 154 -5.37 5.07 2.56
CA VAL A 154 -4.26 5.81 1.94
C VAL A 154 -3.66 5.04 0.77
N ASP A 155 -2.81 5.63 -0.04
CA ASP A 155 -1.90 4.86 -0.89
C ASP A 155 -0.53 4.69 -0.20
N SER A 156 0.28 3.73 -0.66
CA SER A 156 1.54 3.39 0.02
C SER A 156 2.61 4.50 0.01
N THR A 157 2.41 5.60 -0.73
CA THR A 157 3.29 6.77 -0.65
C THR A 157 3.04 7.63 0.59
N CYS A 158 2.05 7.27 1.43
CA CYS A 158 1.84 7.86 2.74
C CYS A 158 2.89 7.33 3.73
N ASP A 159 3.93 8.12 3.98
CA ASP A 159 4.98 7.77 4.95
C ASP A 159 4.52 8.11 6.37
N ILE A 160 3.90 7.13 7.03
CA ILE A 160 3.62 7.11 8.47
C ILE A 160 4.26 5.88 9.12
N PRO A 161 4.62 5.95 10.41
CA PRO A 161 5.15 4.81 11.15
C PRO A 161 4.23 3.58 11.10
N PRO A 162 4.77 2.35 11.01
CA PRO A 162 3.98 1.11 10.93
C PRO A 162 2.97 0.94 12.08
N GLU A 163 3.29 1.44 13.27
CA GLU A 163 2.43 1.42 14.45
C GLU A 163 1.12 2.19 14.26
N ASP A 164 1.09 3.24 13.42
CA ASP A 164 -0.14 3.98 13.11
C ASP A 164 -1.16 3.12 12.34
N PHE A 165 -0.72 2.01 11.70
CA PHE A 165 -1.61 1.04 11.05
C PHE A 165 -2.12 -0.05 12.00
N SER A 166 -1.54 -0.18 13.19
CA SER A 166 -1.87 -1.24 14.13
C SER A 166 -3.15 -0.92 14.90
N ASN A 167 -4.17 -1.77 14.79
CA ASN A 167 -5.48 -1.61 15.47
C ASN A 167 -6.17 -0.26 15.20
N ALA A 168 -5.87 0.38 14.08
CA ALA A 168 -6.44 1.65 13.68
C ALA A 168 -7.36 1.47 12.47
N PRO A 169 -8.40 2.31 12.29
CA PRO A 169 -9.29 2.27 11.14
C PRO A 169 -8.61 2.85 9.89
N ILE A 170 -7.40 2.37 9.57
CA ILE A 170 -6.60 2.80 8.42
C ILE A 170 -6.09 1.60 7.62
N SER A 171 -6.17 1.72 6.30
CA SER A 171 -5.64 0.76 5.33
C SER A 171 -4.87 1.48 4.25
N PHE A 172 -4.05 0.76 3.48
CA PHE A 172 -3.39 1.35 2.32
C PHE A 172 -3.55 0.52 1.06
N VAL A 173 -3.53 1.19 -0.09
CA VAL A 173 -3.47 0.58 -1.42
C VAL A 173 -2.03 0.71 -1.95
N PRO A 174 -1.35 -0.40 -2.23
CA PRO A 174 0.06 -0.36 -2.59
C PRO A 174 0.30 0.12 -4.02
N VAL A 175 1.32 0.95 -4.18
CA VAL A 175 1.94 1.28 -5.46
C VAL A 175 2.80 0.11 -5.93
N TRP A 176 2.99 -0.02 -7.23
CA TRP A 176 3.89 -1.04 -7.80
C TRP A 176 5.24 -0.43 -8.14
N VAL A 177 6.31 -1.16 -7.82
CA VAL A 177 7.71 -0.84 -8.15
C VAL A 177 8.26 -1.92 -9.08
N TYR A 178 8.89 -1.52 -10.18
CA TYR A 178 9.42 -2.45 -11.18
C TYR A 178 10.91 -2.29 -11.36
N PHE A 179 11.64 -3.40 -11.39
CA PHE A 179 13.01 -3.48 -11.89
C PHE A 179 12.99 -4.29 -13.19
N GLY A 180 13.05 -3.61 -14.33
CA GLY A 180 12.81 -4.24 -15.64
C GLY A 180 11.40 -4.85 -15.70
N ASN A 181 11.31 -6.15 -15.97
CA ASN A 181 10.03 -6.87 -16.03
C ASN A 181 9.57 -7.43 -14.67
N THR A 182 10.33 -7.21 -13.60
CA THR A 182 10.02 -7.76 -12.29
C THR A 182 9.29 -6.72 -11.43
N GLY A 183 8.01 -6.95 -11.18
CA GLY A 183 7.15 -6.08 -10.35
C GLY A 183 7.08 -6.51 -8.88
N TYR A 184 7.15 -5.52 -8.00
CA TYR A 184 7.05 -5.64 -6.55
C TYR A 184 5.91 -4.74 -6.05
N VAL A 185 5.19 -5.22 -5.06
CA VAL A 185 4.19 -4.48 -4.30
C VAL A 185 4.92 -3.70 -3.20
N ASP A 186 4.82 -2.37 -3.24
CA ASP A 186 5.47 -1.45 -2.30
C ASP A 186 5.09 -1.76 -0.85
N ARG A 187 6.10 -1.78 0.05
CA ARG A 187 6.01 -2.17 1.47
C ARG A 187 5.55 -3.60 1.78
N VAL A 188 5.07 -4.35 0.80
CA VAL A 188 4.52 -5.71 1.01
C VAL A 188 5.51 -6.78 0.58
N THR A 189 6.01 -6.67 -0.65
CA THR A 189 6.99 -7.63 -1.22
C THR A 189 8.37 -7.02 -1.41
N LEU A 190 8.51 -5.74 -1.08
CA LEU A 190 9.75 -4.99 -1.16
C LEU A 190 9.79 -3.97 -0.02
N THR A 191 10.64 -4.23 0.98
CA THR A 191 10.88 -3.29 2.07
C THR A 191 11.78 -2.14 1.63
N SER A 192 11.81 -1.04 2.38
CA SER A 192 12.69 0.09 2.09
C SER A 192 14.17 -0.34 2.06
N ASP A 193 14.63 -1.14 3.02
CA ASP A 193 16.01 -1.62 3.07
C ASP A 193 16.37 -2.48 1.87
N GLN A 194 15.49 -3.42 1.51
CA GLN A 194 15.65 -4.25 0.31
C GLN A 194 15.72 -3.39 -0.96
N PHE A 195 14.85 -2.40 -1.08
CA PHE A 195 14.84 -1.48 -2.22
C PHE A 195 16.16 -0.71 -2.33
N TYR A 196 16.65 -0.11 -1.25
CA TYR A 196 17.88 0.69 -1.29
C TYR A 196 19.15 -0.13 -1.45
N GLN A 197 19.15 -1.41 -1.06
CA GLN A 197 20.20 -2.36 -1.45
C GLN A 197 20.10 -2.74 -2.92
N LYS A 198 18.88 -3.00 -3.40
CA LYS A 198 18.62 -3.43 -4.78
C LYS A 198 18.94 -2.33 -5.80
N ILE A 199 18.61 -1.07 -5.51
CA ILE A 199 18.86 0.05 -6.43
C ILE A 199 20.36 0.33 -6.67
N GLN A 200 21.24 -0.15 -5.78
CA GLN A 200 22.69 -0.04 -5.93
C GLN A 200 23.28 -1.15 -6.81
N THR A 201 22.59 -2.29 -6.91
CA THR A 201 23.13 -3.54 -7.49
C THR A 201 22.41 -3.98 -8.76
N ASP A 202 21.14 -3.63 -8.91
CA ASP A 202 20.34 -3.99 -10.09
C ASP A 202 20.74 -3.12 -11.30
N LYS A 203 20.87 -3.78 -12.46
CA LYS A 203 21.22 -3.09 -13.71
C LYS A 203 20.06 -2.25 -14.24
N ASN A 204 18.82 -2.61 -13.89
CA ASN A 204 17.64 -1.88 -14.30
C ASN A 204 17.35 -0.77 -13.29
N HIS A 205 17.24 0.47 -13.76
CA HIS A 205 16.73 1.54 -12.93
C HIS A 205 15.25 1.27 -12.59
N PRO A 206 14.82 1.43 -11.34
CA PRO A 206 13.45 1.13 -10.99
C PRO A 206 12.48 2.13 -11.59
N THR A 207 11.24 1.69 -11.78
CA THR A 207 10.12 2.54 -12.18
C THR A 207 8.92 2.25 -11.28
N THR A 208 7.91 3.11 -11.32
CA THR A 208 6.67 2.92 -10.57
C THR A 208 5.46 2.93 -11.49
N SER A 209 4.43 2.13 -11.17
CA SER A 209 3.08 2.34 -11.68
C SER A 209 2.13 2.64 -10.53
N GLN A 210 1.17 3.54 -10.77
CA GLN A 210 0.06 3.77 -9.85
C GLN A 210 -0.71 2.46 -9.57
N PRO A 211 -1.46 2.38 -8.45
CA PRO A 211 -2.41 1.31 -8.25
C PRO A 211 -3.53 1.38 -9.31
N SER A 212 -4.07 0.23 -9.66
CA SER A 212 -5.21 0.13 -10.58
C SER A 212 -6.53 0.41 -9.86
N SER A 213 -7.59 0.69 -10.61
CA SER A 213 -8.94 0.76 -10.02
C SER A 213 -9.36 -0.58 -9.39
N ALA A 214 -8.87 -1.72 -9.90
CA ALA A 214 -9.12 -3.03 -9.32
C ALA A 214 -8.48 -3.19 -7.93
N ASP A 215 -7.28 -2.63 -7.72
CA ASP A 215 -6.61 -2.64 -6.42
C ASP A 215 -7.42 -1.83 -5.39
N PHE A 216 -7.94 -0.66 -5.78
CA PHE A 216 -8.83 0.14 -4.94
C PHE A 216 -10.16 -0.57 -4.67
N MET A 217 -10.79 -1.17 -5.69
CA MET A 217 -12.05 -1.90 -5.51
C MET A 217 -11.90 -3.02 -4.50
N LYS A 218 -10.79 -3.78 -4.55
CA LYS A 218 -10.51 -4.84 -3.58
C LYS A 218 -10.52 -4.31 -2.14
N VAL A 219 -9.85 -3.19 -1.89
CA VAL A 219 -9.78 -2.59 -0.53
C VAL A 219 -11.13 -1.98 -0.13
N PHE A 220 -11.84 -1.31 -1.04
CA PHE A 220 -13.16 -0.75 -0.75
C PHE A 220 -14.19 -1.84 -0.45
N SER A 221 -14.26 -2.89 -1.26
CA SER A 221 -15.16 -4.02 -1.04
C SER A 221 -14.89 -4.76 0.28
N ASP A 222 -13.64 -4.81 0.73
CA ASP A 222 -13.26 -5.36 2.04
C ASP A 222 -13.67 -4.45 3.22
N LEU A 223 -13.78 -3.13 3.00
CA LEU A 223 -14.09 -2.17 4.07
C LEU A 223 -15.58 -1.83 4.17
N MET A 224 -16.31 -1.81 3.06
CA MET A 224 -17.74 -1.43 3.01
C MET A 224 -18.65 -2.23 3.96
N PRO A 225 -18.44 -3.54 4.19
CA PRO A 225 -19.22 -4.28 5.18
C PRO A 225 -18.90 -3.91 6.63
N ARG A 226 -17.67 -3.45 6.90
CA ARG A 226 -17.12 -3.19 8.24
C ARG A 226 -17.24 -1.73 8.68
N TYR A 227 -17.44 -0.81 7.74
CA TYR A 227 -17.49 0.62 8.03
C TYR A 227 -18.69 1.32 7.37
N GLU A 228 -19.29 2.27 8.06
CA GLU A 228 -20.38 3.08 7.51
C GLU A 228 -19.87 4.02 6.40
N ARG A 229 -18.70 4.62 6.60
CA ARG A 229 -18.07 5.54 5.66
C ARG A 229 -16.60 5.18 5.41
N ILE A 230 -16.12 5.48 4.21
CA ILE A 230 -14.72 5.31 3.81
C ILE A 230 -14.22 6.64 3.26
N ILE A 231 -13.07 7.10 3.75
CA ILE A 231 -12.33 8.23 3.20
C ILE A 231 -11.07 7.67 2.54
N CYS A 232 -10.96 7.80 1.22
CA CYS A 232 -9.76 7.46 0.47
C CYS A 232 -8.94 8.72 0.22
N LEU A 233 -7.87 8.91 0.99
CA LEU A 233 -6.92 9.99 0.82
C LEU A 233 -5.74 9.51 -0.01
N THR A 234 -5.35 10.25 -1.05
CA THR A 234 -4.22 9.86 -1.93
C THR A 234 -3.13 10.93 -1.96
N LEU A 235 -1.96 10.60 -2.51
CA LEU A 235 -0.99 11.62 -2.90
C LEU A 235 -1.59 12.63 -3.90
N SER A 236 -0.90 13.76 -4.11
CA SER A 236 -1.41 14.77 -5.05
C SER A 236 -1.65 14.22 -6.45
N LYS A 237 -2.82 14.57 -7.01
CA LYS A 237 -3.22 14.21 -8.38
C LYS A 237 -2.28 14.77 -9.46
N ASN A 238 -1.51 15.81 -9.13
CA ASN A 238 -0.55 16.41 -10.06
C ASN A 238 0.69 15.53 -10.29
N HIS A 239 0.96 14.59 -9.37
CA HIS A 239 2.17 13.75 -9.39
C HIS A 239 1.89 12.29 -9.78
N SER A 240 0.64 11.84 -9.69
CA SER A 240 0.21 10.49 -10.05
C SER A 240 -1.27 10.44 -10.43
N GLY A 241 -1.64 9.50 -11.30
CA GLY A 241 -3.05 9.19 -11.58
C GLY A 241 -3.73 8.32 -10.51
N THR A 242 -3.09 8.07 -9.36
CA THR A 242 -3.65 7.30 -8.23
C THR A 242 -5.02 7.85 -7.78
N TYR A 243 -5.15 9.18 -7.67
CA TYR A 243 -6.43 9.83 -7.34
C TYR A 243 -7.54 9.45 -8.34
N GLN A 244 -7.22 9.45 -9.64
CA GLN A 244 -8.18 9.10 -10.69
C GLN A 244 -8.55 7.61 -10.69
N ALA A 245 -7.61 6.73 -10.32
CA ALA A 245 -7.89 5.30 -10.17
C ALA A 245 -8.86 5.04 -9.00
N ALA A 246 -8.67 5.72 -7.87
CA ALA A 246 -9.58 5.65 -6.72
C ALA A 246 -10.99 6.17 -7.06
N LEU A 247 -11.10 7.31 -7.75
CA LEU A 247 -12.38 7.82 -8.25
C LEU A 247 -13.06 6.84 -9.20
N THR A 248 -12.29 6.21 -10.08
CA THR A 248 -12.81 5.20 -11.02
C THR A 248 -13.38 3.99 -10.27
N ALA A 249 -12.67 3.51 -9.23
CA ALA A 249 -13.14 2.43 -8.37
C ALA A 249 -14.44 2.80 -7.63
N LYS A 250 -14.51 3.98 -7.00
CA LYS A 250 -15.74 4.51 -6.37
C LYS A 250 -16.92 4.48 -7.34
N ARG A 251 -16.71 4.97 -8.58
CA ARG A 251 -17.75 5.01 -9.62
C ARG A 251 -18.22 3.62 -10.05
N ILE A 252 -17.30 2.67 -10.22
CA ILE A 252 -17.65 1.29 -10.61
C ILE A 252 -18.48 0.62 -9.50
N LEU A 253 -18.11 0.82 -8.24
CA LEU A 253 -18.83 0.28 -7.08
C LEU A 253 -20.17 0.99 -6.80
N LYS A 254 -20.43 2.14 -7.44
CA LYS A 254 -21.65 2.95 -7.25
C LYS A 254 -21.95 3.22 -5.76
N SER A 255 -20.91 3.51 -4.97
CA SER A 255 -21.03 3.67 -3.51
C SER A 255 -20.88 5.13 -3.09
N ASP A 256 -21.94 5.67 -2.49
CA ASP A 256 -21.95 7.03 -1.89
C ASP A 256 -21.27 7.08 -0.53
N ASN A 257 -20.97 5.92 0.06
CA ASN A 257 -20.28 5.81 1.35
C ASN A 257 -18.78 6.08 1.26
N ILE A 258 -18.22 6.16 0.05
CA ILE A 258 -16.79 6.38 -0.20
C ILE A 258 -16.58 7.83 -0.62
N GLU A 259 -15.67 8.55 0.01
CA GLU A 259 -15.20 9.85 -0.44
C GLU A 259 -13.71 9.82 -0.80
N VAL A 260 -13.35 10.39 -1.95
CA VAL A 260 -11.97 10.35 -2.45
C VAL A 260 -11.38 11.76 -2.44
N MET A 261 -10.32 11.94 -1.66
CA MET A 261 -9.61 13.20 -1.49
C MET A 261 -8.12 13.05 -1.87
N GLU A 262 -7.47 14.18 -2.11
CA GLU A 262 -6.00 14.24 -2.23
C GLU A 262 -5.40 14.99 -1.03
N SER A 263 -4.22 14.56 -0.61
CA SER A 263 -3.43 15.22 0.43
C SER A 263 -2.76 16.50 -0.04
N LYS A 264 -2.77 16.76 -1.37
CA LYS A 264 -1.97 17.81 -2.02
C LYS A 264 -0.47 17.72 -1.67
N ASN A 265 0.00 16.53 -1.28
CA ASN A 265 1.39 16.26 -0.92
C ASN A 265 1.74 14.79 -1.24
N THR A 266 2.90 14.31 -0.78
CA THR A 266 3.29 12.89 -0.78
C THR A 266 4.18 12.64 0.45
N SER A 267 4.57 11.39 0.72
CA SER A 267 5.53 11.04 1.78
C SER A 267 5.14 11.65 3.15
N ALA A 268 6.08 12.26 3.87
CA ALA A 268 5.91 12.82 5.20
C ALA A 268 4.76 13.86 5.29
N GLY A 269 4.60 14.72 4.27
CA GLY A 269 3.52 15.70 4.25
C GLY A 269 2.15 15.03 4.13
N PHE A 270 2.05 14.03 3.25
CA PHE A 270 0.86 13.19 3.20
C PHE A 270 0.65 12.46 4.54
N GLY A 271 1.71 11.94 5.15
CA GLY A 271 1.66 11.30 6.46
C GLY A 271 1.10 12.19 7.57
N LEU A 272 1.52 13.46 7.66
CA LEU A 272 0.98 14.41 8.63
C LEU A 272 -0.53 14.65 8.45
N VAL A 273 -0.99 14.79 7.19
CA VAL A 273 -2.42 14.94 6.87
C VAL A 273 -3.20 13.67 7.23
N ALA A 274 -2.67 12.49 6.89
CA ALA A 274 -3.29 11.21 7.22
C ALA A 274 -3.40 10.99 8.73
N ARG A 275 -2.35 11.32 9.50
CA ARG A 275 -2.39 11.25 10.97
C ARG A 275 -3.38 12.26 11.57
N GLN A 276 -3.54 13.44 10.97
CA GLN A 276 -4.56 14.39 11.40
C GLN A 276 -5.99 13.85 11.15
N ALA A 277 -6.21 13.22 10.00
CA ALA A 277 -7.49 12.56 9.70
C ALA A 277 -7.76 11.40 10.67
N LEU A 278 -6.76 10.55 10.92
CA LEU A 278 -6.86 9.42 11.84
C LEU A 278 -7.18 9.89 13.27
N LYS A 279 -6.49 10.94 13.75
CA LYS A 279 -6.80 11.58 15.02
C LYS A 279 -8.25 12.06 15.09
N ASN A 280 -8.73 12.76 14.05
CA ASN A 280 -10.12 13.23 14.01
C ASN A 280 -11.13 12.08 14.05
N ILE A 281 -10.83 10.95 13.38
CA ILE A 281 -11.67 9.74 13.41
C ILE A 281 -11.69 9.13 14.82
N GLN A 282 -10.52 9.00 15.46
CA GLN A 282 -10.39 8.45 16.81
C GLN A 282 -11.04 9.34 17.88
N GLU A 283 -11.08 10.65 17.65
CA GLU A 283 -11.82 11.63 18.46
C GLU A 283 -13.34 11.60 18.19
N ASN A 284 -13.84 10.64 17.40
CA ASN A 284 -15.26 10.48 17.05
C ASN A 284 -15.88 11.71 16.36
N LYS A 285 -15.08 12.51 15.64
CA LYS A 285 -15.62 13.61 14.82
C LYS A 285 -16.54 13.07 13.73
N THR A 286 -17.49 13.90 13.29
CA THR A 286 -18.40 13.52 12.20
C THR A 286 -17.64 13.38 10.88
N PHE A 287 -18.22 12.67 9.92
CA PHE A 287 -17.62 12.48 8.62
C PHE A 287 -17.25 13.81 7.95
N GLU A 288 -18.16 14.78 7.98
CA GLU A 288 -17.98 16.11 7.40
C GLU A 288 -16.86 16.89 8.10
N GLN A 289 -16.74 16.77 9.42
CA GLN A 289 -15.64 17.38 10.19
C GLN A 289 -14.29 16.75 9.85
N VAL A 290 -14.25 15.44 9.61
CA VAL A 290 -13.01 14.77 9.15
C VAL A 290 -12.62 15.25 7.76
N LEU A 291 -13.57 15.34 6.82
CA LEU A 291 -13.32 15.86 5.46
C LEU A 291 -12.80 17.30 5.48
N GLU A 292 -13.42 18.19 6.25
CA GLU A 292 -12.97 19.57 6.36
C GLU A 292 -11.58 19.66 7.01
N GLY A 293 -11.33 18.85 8.04
CA GLY A 293 -10.00 18.74 8.64
C GLY A 293 -8.92 18.29 7.66
N ILE A 294 -9.23 17.32 6.78
CA ILE A 294 -8.33 16.89 5.70
C ILE A 294 -8.08 18.05 4.75
N LYS A 295 -9.13 18.72 4.27
CA LYS A 295 -9.01 19.83 3.32
C LYS A 295 -8.11 20.95 3.85
N ILE A 296 -8.35 21.40 5.09
CA ILE A 296 -7.54 22.43 5.75
C ILE A 296 -6.09 21.97 5.89
N SER A 297 -5.87 20.72 6.32
CA SER A 297 -4.52 20.17 6.51
C SER A 297 -3.76 20.04 5.20
N SER A 298 -4.41 19.57 4.13
CA SER A 298 -3.85 19.45 2.78
C SER A 298 -3.45 20.80 2.18
N GLU A 299 -4.12 21.90 2.55
CA GLU A 299 -3.81 23.25 2.07
C GLU A 299 -2.67 23.91 2.86
N LYS A 300 -2.49 23.54 4.13
CA LYS A 300 -1.46 24.09 5.01
C LYS A 300 -0.16 23.30 5.02
N VAL A 301 -0.21 22.00 4.72
CA VAL A 301 0.97 21.14 4.78
C VAL A 301 2.00 21.53 3.73
N ARG A 302 3.27 21.56 4.14
CA ARG A 302 4.41 21.75 3.25
C ARG A 302 5.46 20.67 3.49
N THR A 303 6.19 20.32 2.44
CA THR A 303 7.33 19.40 2.53
C THR A 303 8.51 19.99 1.77
N MET A 304 9.58 20.33 2.49
CA MET A 304 10.83 20.78 1.89
C MET A 304 11.74 19.58 1.68
N VAL A 305 12.30 19.43 0.48
CA VAL A 305 13.05 18.22 0.09
C VAL A 305 14.41 18.59 -0.48
N TYR A 306 15.47 18.04 0.09
CA TYR A 306 16.81 18.07 -0.45
C TYR A 306 17.08 16.77 -1.21
N LEU A 307 17.63 16.87 -2.43
CA LEU A 307 18.08 15.70 -3.22
C LEU A 307 19.58 15.77 -3.48
N ASP A 308 20.27 14.64 -3.33
CA ASP A 308 21.69 14.52 -3.68
C ASP A 308 21.93 14.57 -5.20
N THR A 309 20.92 14.26 -6.00
CA THR A 309 20.94 14.41 -7.44
C THR A 309 19.53 14.51 -8.03
N VAL A 310 19.38 15.24 -9.13
CA VAL A 310 18.15 15.30 -9.92
C VAL A 310 17.92 14.05 -10.79
N ASN A 311 18.92 13.18 -10.95
CA ASN A 311 18.88 12.08 -11.92
C ASN A 311 17.70 11.12 -11.71
N PHE A 312 17.30 10.87 -10.47
CA PHE A 312 16.16 10.02 -10.15
C PHE A 312 14.83 10.65 -10.60
N LEU A 313 14.66 11.96 -10.44
CA LEU A 313 13.48 12.67 -10.94
C LEU A 313 13.40 12.63 -12.47
N ILE A 314 14.54 12.74 -13.16
CA ILE A 314 14.61 12.68 -14.62
C ILE A 314 14.24 11.28 -15.10
N ARG A 315 14.90 10.24 -14.58
CA ARG A 315 14.65 8.84 -14.98
C ARG A 315 13.24 8.38 -14.61
N GLY A 316 12.71 8.84 -13.47
CA GLY A 316 11.34 8.61 -13.05
C GLY A 316 10.31 9.41 -13.85
N GLY A 317 10.71 10.38 -14.67
CA GLY A 317 9.80 11.22 -15.46
C GLY A 317 9.01 12.25 -14.64
N ARG A 318 9.40 12.48 -13.38
CA ARG A 318 8.74 13.44 -12.46
C ARG A 318 9.40 14.82 -12.48
N VAL A 319 10.54 14.98 -13.16
CA VAL A 319 11.20 16.29 -13.35
C VAL A 319 10.28 17.34 -13.99
N SER A 320 9.41 16.94 -14.93
CA SER A 320 8.46 17.85 -15.59
C SER A 320 7.35 18.35 -14.66
N LYS A 321 7.17 17.71 -13.51
CA LYS A 321 6.24 18.13 -12.45
C LYS A 321 6.85 19.18 -11.52
N VAL A 322 8.16 19.41 -11.61
CA VAL A 322 8.87 20.39 -10.80
C VAL A 322 8.94 21.72 -11.54
N LYS A 323 8.19 22.71 -11.07
CA LYS A 323 8.19 24.06 -11.62
C LYS A 323 9.55 24.73 -11.39
N GLY A 324 10.01 25.46 -12.40
CA GLY A 324 11.31 26.16 -12.38
C GLY A 324 12.53 25.26 -12.60
N MET A 325 12.32 23.97 -12.86
CA MET A 325 13.39 23.02 -13.14
C MET A 325 13.66 22.91 -14.65
N MET A 326 14.93 23.01 -15.06
CA MET A 326 15.37 22.80 -16.44
C MET A 326 16.08 21.45 -16.55
N ALA A 327 15.96 20.77 -17.69
CA ALA A 327 16.50 19.42 -17.88
C ALA A 327 18.04 19.34 -17.87
N ASN A 328 18.75 20.42 -18.20
CA ASN A 328 20.22 20.43 -18.33
C ASN A 328 20.98 20.53 -16.99
N LEU A 329 20.41 19.98 -15.91
CA LEU A 329 20.84 20.25 -14.52
C LEU A 329 21.53 19.06 -13.82
N LEU A 330 22.17 18.17 -14.58
CA LEU A 330 22.70 16.87 -14.12
C LEU A 330 23.66 16.95 -12.92
N HIS A 331 24.34 18.09 -12.69
CA HIS A 331 25.35 18.26 -11.64
C HIS A 331 24.88 19.04 -10.40
N LEU A 332 23.61 19.44 -10.34
CA LEU A 332 23.09 20.27 -9.25
C LEU A 332 22.25 19.44 -8.26
N ARG A 333 22.35 19.82 -6.98
CA ARG A 333 21.56 19.28 -5.87
C ARG A 333 20.37 20.20 -5.63
N PRO A 334 19.15 19.82 -6.04
CA PRO A 334 17.99 20.69 -5.88
C PRO A 334 17.47 20.68 -4.44
N VAL A 335 16.92 21.82 -4.03
CA VAL A 335 16.03 21.95 -2.87
C VAL A 335 14.65 22.29 -3.39
N LEU A 336 13.68 21.48 -3.02
CA LEU A 336 12.30 21.54 -3.49
C LEU A 336 11.35 21.89 -2.35
N ASP A 337 10.23 22.48 -2.69
CA ASP A 337 9.11 22.72 -1.78
C ASP A 337 7.82 22.16 -2.40
N PHE A 338 7.18 21.27 -1.66
CA PHE A 338 5.89 20.68 -2.01
C PHE A 338 4.80 21.38 -1.21
N ALA A 339 3.96 22.13 -1.90
CA ALA A 339 2.86 22.87 -1.30
C ALA A 339 1.67 22.91 -2.27
N ASN A 340 0.45 22.73 -1.75
CA ASN A 340 -0.79 22.82 -2.55
C ASN A 340 -0.82 21.92 -3.80
N GLY A 341 -0.18 20.75 -3.74
CA GLY A 341 -0.13 19.77 -4.83
C GLY A 341 0.88 20.11 -5.92
N GLU A 342 1.74 21.09 -5.68
CA GLU A 342 2.74 21.57 -6.64
C GLU A 342 4.14 21.36 -6.08
N ILE A 343 5.11 21.16 -6.98
CA ILE A 343 6.53 21.06 -6.61
C ILE A 343 7.25 22.28 -7.16
N LEU A 344 7.79 23.11 -6.29
CA LEU A 344 8.55 24.30 -6.64
C LEU A 344 10.03 24.07 -6.38
N THR A 345 10.89 24.56 -7.26
CA THR A 345 12.33 24.62 -6.99
C THR A 345 12.62 25.81 -6.08
N MET A 346 12.98 25.58 -4.82
CA MET A 346 13.43 26.65 -3.92
C MET A 346 14.82 27.16 -4.29
N GLY A 347 15.69 26.26 -4.73
CA GLY A 347 17.06 26.60 -5.03
C GLY A 347 17.88 25.42 -5.56
N LYS A 348 19.10 25.75 -5.99
CA LYS A 348 20.09 24.81 -6.50
C LYS A 348 21.36 25.01 -5.69
N VAL A 349 21.74 24.01 -4.92
CA VAL A 349 22.91 24.08 -4.04
C VAL A 349 24.06 23.23 -4.56
N ARG A 350 25.29 23.57 -4.13
CA ARG A 350 26.51 22.84 -4.52
C ARG A 350 26.85 21.68 -3.58
N ASN A 351 26.40 21.75 -2.33
CA ASN A 351 26.69 20.75 -1.31
C ASN A 351 25.49 20.53 -0.38
N GLU A 352 25.57 19.45 0.40
CA GLU A 352 24.53 19.02 1.32
C GLU A 352 24.24 20.06 2.42
N THR A 353 25.29 20.63 3.02
CA THR A 353 25.16 21.63 4.09
C THR A 353 24.30 22.81 3.66
N ALA A 354 24.57 23.37 2.48
CA ALA A 354 23.76 24.47 1.93
C ALA A 354 22.31 24.05 1.64
N GLY A 355 22.08 22.78 1.26
CA GLY A 355 20.74 22.24 1.02
C GLY A 355 19.92 22.10 2.29
N ILE A 356 20.54 21.56 3.35
CA ILE A 356 19.93 21.46 4.67
C ILE A 356 19.66 22.85 5.25
N GLU A 357 20.61 23.80 5.14
CA GLU A 357 20.40 25.17 5.57
C GLU A 357 19.23 25.85 4.85
N ALA A 358 19.03 25.58 3.55
CA ALA A 358 17.87 26.09 2.82
C ALA A 358 16.55 25.55 3.40
N ILE A 359 16.49 24.26 3.76
CA ILE A 359 15.33 23.67 4.44
C ILE A 359 15.09 24.34 5.80
N LEU A 360 16.13 24.50 6.62
CA LEU A 360 16.02 25.10 7.96
C LEU A 360 15.58 26.57 7.90
N ASN A 361 16.05 27.32 6.90
CA ASN A 361 15.64 28.71 6.68
C ASN A 361 14.18 28.83 6.26
N GLU A 362 13.69 27.91 5.44
CA GLU A 362 12.27 27.88 5.06
C GLU A 362 11.39 27.47 6.24
N LEU A 363 11.80 26.45 6.99
CA LEU A 363 11.12 26.06 8.23
C LEU A 363 11.03 27.25 9.20
N LYS A 364 12.13 27.99 9.39
CA LYS A 364 12.14 29.21 10.21
C LYS A 364 11.11 30.24 9.72
N SER A 365 10.97 30.42 8.41
CA SER A 365 9.99 31.34 7.83
C SER A 365 8.55 30.88 8.08
N ILE A 366 8.28 29.58 7.97
CA ILE A 366 6.98 28.98 8.30
C ILE A 366 6.67 29.17 9.79
N LEU A 367 7.63 28.89 10.67
CA LEU A 367 7.46 28.99 12.13
C LEU A 367 7.22 30.43 12.62
N LYS A 368 7.69 31.44 11.90
CA LYS A 368 7.38 32.84 12.19
C LYS A 368 5.90 33.17 11.98
N ILE A 369 5.26 32.51 11.02
CA ILE A 369 3.85 32.72 10.67
C ILE A 369 2.97 31.81 11.52
N PHE A 370 3.41 30.56 11.72
CA PHE A 370 2.69 29.53 12.45
C PHE A 370 3.55 29.03 13.61
N PRO A 371 3.33 29.53 14.84
CA PRO A 371 4.14 29.16 16.00
C PRO A 371 3.75 27.81 16.62
N ASN A 372 2.76 27.10 16.07
CA ASN A 372 2.35 25.76 16.50
C ASN A 372 2.27 24.86 15.27
N VAL A 373 3.24 23.97 15.13
CA VAL A 373 3.34 23.05 13.99
C VAL A 373 3.69 21.63 14.43
N ARG A 374 3.31 20.67 13.60
CA ARG A 374 3.74 19.28 13.65
C ARG A 374 4.82 19.08 12.59
N ILE A 375 5.89 18.36 12.92
CA ILE A 375 7.02 18.12 12.00
C ILE A 375 7.25 16.63 11.84
N ALA A 376 7.57 16.21 10.62
CA ALA A 376 8.00 14.85 10.32
C ALA A 376 9.22 14.87 9.40
N ILE A 377 10.11 13.89 9.56
CA ILE A 377 11.32 13.78 8.73
C ILE A 377 11.32 12.42 8.04
N VAL A 378 11.53 12.43 6.74
CA VAL A 378 11.67 11.20 5.94
C VAL A 378 12.99 11.24 5.17
N HIS A 379 13.69 10.11 5.10
CA HIS A 379 14.97 10.01 4.41
C HIS A 379 15.03 8.85 3.41
N ALA A 380 15.75 9.02 2.31
CA ALA A 380 16.03 7.91 1.40
C ALA A 380 17.40 7.31 1.71
N ASN A 381 17.45 6.20 2.46
CA ASN A 381 18.70 5.54 2.88
C ASN A 381 19.75 6.50 3.49
N ALA A 382 19.32 7.43 4.36
CA ALA A 382 20.19 8.43 4.97
C ALA A 382 19.81 8.71 6.45
N PRO A 383 19.72 7.69 7.32
CA PRO A 383 19.27 7.85 8.70
C PRO A 383 20.13 8.83 9.50
N GLY A 384 21.46 8.72 9.44
CA GLY A 384 22.35 9.65 10.15
C GLY A 384 22.28 11.10 9.63
N LYS A 385 21.84 11.32 8.39
CA LYS A 385 21.55 12.67 7.86
C LYS A 385 20.25 13.20 8.45
N ALA A 386 19.22 12.36 8.53
CA ALA A 386 17.93 12.70 9.11
C ALA A 386 18.02 13.05 10.61
N GLU A 387 18.79 12.28 11.38
CA GLU A 387 19.06 12.54 12.80
C GLU A 387 19.72 13.90 13.01
N LYS A 388 20.77 14.21 12.24
CA LYS A 388 21.43 15.53 12.28
C LYS A 388 20.47 16.67 11.96
N VAL A 389 19.60 16.51 10.96
CA VAL A 389 18.57 17.51 10.64
C VAL A 389 17.60 17.68 11.80
N SER A 390 17.17 16.59 12.43
CA SER A 390 16.32 16.64 13.62
C SER A 390 16.99 17.37 14.79
N GLU A 391 18.27 17.12 15.03
CA GLU A 391 19.03 17.84 16.07
C GLU A 391 19.11 19.34 15.79
N GLU A 392 19.37 19.74 14.54
CA GLU A 392 19.43 21.16 14.17
C GLU A 392 18.07 21.85 14.32
N ILE A 393 16.98 21.16 13.96
CA ILE A 393 15.61 21.67 14.19
C ILE A 393 15.37 21.88 15.68
N PHE A 394 15.77 20.92 16.53
CA PHE A 394 15.63 21.04 17.98
C PHE A 394 16.46 22.19 18.55
N LYS A 395 17.76 22.26 18.21
CA LYS A 395 18.68 23.30 18.71
C LYS A 395 18.24 24.71 18.32
N ARG A 396 17.75 24.91 17.09
CA ARG A 396 17.42 26.25 16.55
C ARG A 396 16.01 26.71 16.87
N PHE A 397 15.06 25.77 16.99
CA PHE A 397 13.64 26.10 17.05
C PHE A 397 12.92 25.48 18.24
N ASN A 398 13.56 24.61 19.02
CA ASN A 398 12.96 23.85 20.12
C ASN A 398 11.77 22.98 19.68
N TYR A 399 11.84 22.44 18.46
CA TYR A 399 10.86 21.49 17.93
C TYR A 399 11.46 20.08 17.84
N LYS A 400 10.63 19.08 18.10
CA LYS A 400 10.94 17.67 17.86
C LYS A 400 10.09 17.15 16.71
N ALA A 401 10.71 16.36 15.83
CA ALA A 401 9.95 15.62 14.84
C ALA A 401 9.08 14.56 15.54
N GLU A 402 7.83 14.41 15.10
CA GLU A 402 6.93 13.37 15.61
C GLU A 402 7.40 11.97 15.22
N TYR A 403 8.08 11.86 14.08
CA TYR A 403 8.70 10.64 13.61
C TYR A 403 9.83 10.95 12.61
N ILE A 404 10.78 10.03 12.56
CA ILE A 404 11.84 9.97 11.56
C ILE A 404 11.80 8.57 10.95
N MET A 405 11.66 8.45 9.63
CA MET A 405 11.60 7.13 8.99
C MET A 405 12.20 7.12 7.59
N SER A 406 12.41 5.91 7.06
CA SER A 406 12.83 5.75 5.67
C SER A 406 11.67 6.00 4.70
N ALA A 407 11.96 6.72 3.62
CA ALA A 407 11.09 6.83 2.45
C ALA A 407 10.84 5.44 1.86
N THR A 408 9.62 5.23 1.38
CA THR A 408 9.21 4.01 0.70
C THR A 408 9.98 3.74 -0.57
N PRO A 409 10.03 2.47 -1.02
CA PRO A 409 10.45 2.14 -2.37
C PRO A 409 9.78 3.00 -3.44
N ALA A 410 8.46 3.18 -3.38
CA ALA A 410 7.72 3.98 -4.36
C ALA A 410 8.23 5.42 -4.47
N LEU A 411 8.51 6.09 -3.34
CA LEU A 411 9.11 7.43 -3.36
C LEU A 411 10.58 7.40 -3.77
N GLY A 412 11.33 6.43 -3.24
CA GLY A 412 12.76 6.24 -3.46
C GLY A 412 13.16 6.12 -4.93
N VAL A 413 12.27 5.59 -5.78
CA VAL A 413 12.45 5.57 -7.24
C VAL A 413 12.69 6.98 -7.81
N HIS A 414 11.98 7.99 -7.29
CA HIS A 414 11.97 9.34 -7.85
C HIS A 414 12.94 10.29 -7.14
N VAL A 415 13.20 10.08 -5.86
CA VAL A 415 14.09 10.96 -5.07
C VAL A 415 15.52 10.45 -4.99
N GLY A 416 15.71 9.13 -5.08
CA GLY A 416 17.01 8.47 -4.96
C GLY A 416 17.59 8.46 -3.54
N PRO A 417 18.64 7.64 -3.30
CA PRO A 417 19.35 7.62 -2.03
C PRO A 417 19.96 8.98 -1.68
N GLY A 418 20.02 9.30 -0.39
CA GLY A 418 20.60 10.54 0.14
C GLY A 418 19.61 11.70 0.28
N ALA A 419 18.39 11.57 -0.24
CA ALA A 419 17.35 12.57 -0.11
C ALA A 419 16.84 12.72 1.34
N ILE A 420 16.45 13.95 1.70
CA ILE A 420 15.82 14.29 2.98
C ILE A 420 14.59 15.13 2.72
N GLY A 421 13.44 14.73 3.27
CA GLY A 421 12.22 15.51 3.32
C GLY A 421 11.93 15.95 4.77
N VAL A 422 11.65 17.23 4.96
CA VAL A 422 11.12 17.78 6.21
C VAL A 422 9.72 18.30 5.92
N ALA A 423 8.73 17.61 6.47
CA ALA A 423 7.33 18.02 6.39
C ALA A 423 6.95 18.84 7.62
N VAL A 424 6.10 19.83 7.40
CA VAL A 424 5.54 20.68 8.44
C VAL A 424 4.06 20.90 8.18
N LEU A 425 3.25 20.68 9.22
CA LEU A 425 1.82 20.93 9.21
C LEU A 425 1.48 21.91 10.34
N PRO A 426 1.10 23.16 10.01
CA PRO A 426 0.51 24.08 10.97
C PRO A 426 -0.75 23.47 11.62
N SER A 427 -0.81 23.54 12.95
CA SER A 427 -1.94 23.01 13.73
C SER A 427 -3.23 23.81 13.56
#